data_AF-A0A8S4R108-F1
#
_entry.id   AF-A0A8S4R108-F1
#
_cell.length_a   1.000
_cell.length_b   1.000
_cell.length_c   1.000
_cell.angle_alpha   90.00
_cell.angle_beta   90.00
_cell.angle_gamma   90.00
#
_symmetry.space_group_name_H-M   'P 1'
#
loop_
_entity.id
_entity.type
_entity.pdbx_description
1 polymer ?
#
loop_
_entity_poly.entity_id
_entity_poly.type
_entity_poly.pdbx_seq_one_letter_code
_entity_poly.pdbx_strand_id
1 'polypeptide(L)'
;NSRKELNDIRFEFIIGKDTAEGIAGELVGAGLVDPQDSVPISTNLAKLLVSHGLNPPSKAVTFHLNSTGPNEQFDDKTLIGFAQISIVDQS
;
A
#
# COMPACT_ATOMS: atom_id res chain seq x y z
N ASN A 1 12.15 0.02 -0.20
CA ASN A 1 12.75 0.55 1.05
C ASN A 1 13.84 1.58 0.71
N SER A 2 14.55 2.17 1.67
CA SER A 2 15.61 3.18 1.41
C SER A 2 16.82 2.65 0.62
N ARG A 3 16.98 1.32 0.55
CA ARG A 3 17.97 0.62 -0.30
C ARG A 3 17.40 0.17 -1.65
N LYS A 4 16.17 0.60 -1.99
CA LYS A 4 15.42 0.21 -3.20
C LYS A 4 15.15 -1.29 -3.32
N GLU A 5 15.16 -2.01 -2.20
CA GLU A 5 14.71 -3.40 -2.19
C GLU A 5 13.19 -3.43 -1.95
N LEU A 6 12.52 -4.39 -2.57
CA LEU A 6 11.13 -4.69 -2.31
C LEU A 6 11.01 -5.33 -0.93
N ASN A 7 10.17 -4.74 -0.09
CA ASN A 7 9.85 -5.27 1.23
C ASN A 7 8.38 -5.68 1.25
N ASP A 8 8.11 -6.90 1.65
CA ASP A 8 6.76 -7.33 2.00
C ASP A 8 6.44 -6.89 3.43
N ILE A 9 5.38 -6.10 3.59
CA ILE A 9 4.86 -5.69 4.90
C ILE A 9 3.51 -6.36 5.08
N ARG A 10 3.35 -7.09 6.18
CA ARG A 10 2.09 -7.73 6.57
C ARG A 10 1.57 -7.10 7.85
N PHE A 11 0.29 -6.80 7.86
CA PHE A 11 -0.43 -6.26 9.00
C PHE A 11 -1.85 -6.81 9.02
N GLU A 12 -2.49 -6.80 10.19
CA GLU A 12 -3.90 -7.11 10.33
C GLU A 12 -4.72 -5.82 10.18
N PHE A 13 -5.90 -5.93 9.58
CA PHE A 13 -6.85 -4.82 9.45
C PHE A 13 -8.21 -5.23 10.02
N ILE A 14 -8.67 -4.53 11.05
CA ILE A 14 -9.93 -4.80 11.75
C ILE A 14 -10.98 -3.78 11.30
N ILE A 15 -11.97 -4.26 10.55
CA ILE A 15 -13.10 -3.44 10.07
C ILE A 15 -13.84 -2.81 11.26
N GLY A 16 -14.05 -1.50 11.19
CA GLY A 16 -14.77 -0.73 12.22
C GLY A 16 -13.91 -0.28 13.41
N LYS A 17 -12.65 -0.74 13.49
CA LYS A 17 -11.66 -0.26 14.46
C LYS A 17 -10.56 0.55 13.76
N ASP A 18 -10.02 0.00 12.69
CA ASP A 18 -8.88 0.58 11.99
C ASP A 18 -9.35 1.47 10.83
N THR A 19 -8.54 2.48 10.50
CA THR A 19 -8.74 3.36 9.35
C THR A 19 -7.53 3.28 8.42
N ALA A 20 -7.75 3.53 7.13
CA ALA A 20 -6.67 3.49 6.16
C ALA A 20 -5.59 4.56 6.44
N GLU A 21 -6.01 5.72 6.92
CA GLU A 21 -5.13 6.80 7.37
C GLU A 21 -4.35 6.41 8.62
N GLY A 22 -4.99 5.72 9.58
CA GLY A 22 -4.34 5.22 10.80
C GLY A 22 -3.22 4.25 10.48
N ILE A 23 -3.51 3.24 9.65
CA ILE A 23 -2.52 2.27 9.19
C ILE A 23 -1.38 2.96 8.41
N ALA A 24 -1.69 3.87 7.48
CA ALA A 24 -0.65 4.60 6.76
C ALA A 24 0.24 5.42 7.70
N GLY A 25 -0.34 6.04 8.74
CA GLY A 25 0.39 6.74 9.79
C GLY A 25 1.30 5.82 10.61
N GLU A 26 0.81 4.63 10.98
CA GLU A 26 1.61 3.62 11.70
C GLU A 26 2.79 3.12 10.87
N LEU A 27 2.60 2.86 9.58
CA LEU A 27 3.67 2.45 8.66
C LEU A 27 4.78 3.50 8.56
N VAL A 28 4.40 4.77 8.50
CA VAL A 28 5.35 5.90 8.51
C VAL A 28 6.03 6.01 9.86
N GLY A 29 5.27 5.95 10.96
CA GLY A 29 5.79 6.05 12.33
C GLY A 29 6.77 4.93 12.69
N ALA A 30 6.59 3.75 12.10
CA ALA A 30 7.51 2.61 12.22
C ALA A 30 8.72 2.69 11.27
N GLY A 31 8.79 3.69 10.39
CA GLY A 31 9.88 3.86 9.42
C GLY A 31 9.88 2.81 8.30
N LEU A 32 8.73 2.15 8.05
CA LEU A 32 8.60 1.13 7.02
C LEU A 32 8.35 1.72 5.63
N VAL A 33 7.77 2.92 5.57
CA VAL A 33 7.44 3.65 4.33
C VAL A 33 7.83 5.11 4.44
N ASP A 34 8.03 5.78 3.30
CA ASP A 34 8.34 7.21 3.26
C ASP A 34 7.11 8.05 3.66
N PRO A 35 7.25 9.14 4.45
CA PRO A 35 6.14 10.02 4.79
C PRO A 35 5.37 10.58 3.57
N GLN A 36 6.04 10.79 2.43
CA GLN A 36 5.40 11.28 1.20
C GLN A 36 4.41 10.27 0.61
N ASP A 37 4.56 8.99 0.95
CA ASP A 37 3.72 7.90 0.46
C ASP A 37 2.51 7.62 1.36
N SER A 38 2.38 8.31 2.49
CA SER A 38 1.27 8.13 3.42
C SER A 38 -0.10 8.30 2.75
N VAL A 39 -0.28 9.37 1.96
CA VAL A 39 -1.53 9.67 1.25
C VAL A 39 -1.87 8.65 0.17
N PRO A 40 -0.97 8.27 -0.76
CA PRO A 40 -1.29 7.23 -1.73
C PRO A 40 -1.54 5.88 -1.07
N ILE A 41 -0.84 5.52 0.02
CA ILE A 41 -1.11 4.28 0.77
C ILE A 41 -2.53 4.29 1.35
N SER A 42 -2.91 5.33 2.12
CA SER A 42 -4.23 5.38 2.75
C SER A 42 -5.35 5.38 1.71
N THR A 43 -5.19 6.17 0.65
CA THR A 43 -6.17 6.27 -0.44
C THR A 43 -6.39 4.93 -1.12
N ASN A 44 -5.32 4.19 -1.43
CA ASN A 44 -5.44 2.92 -2.16
C ASN A 44 -5.84 1.76 -1.24
N LEU A 45 -5.47 1.76 0.04
CA LEU A 45 -6.02 0.84 1.04
C LEU A 45 -7.54 1.02 1.18
N ALA A 46 -8.03 2.25 1.31
CA ALA A 46 -9.46 2.54 1.37
C ALA A 46 -10.20 2.05 0.10
N LYS A 47 -9.63 2.30 -1.09
CA LYS A 47 -10.18 1.77 -2.35
C LYS A 47 -10.24 0.25 -2.35
N LEU A 48 -9.17 -0.43 -1.92
CA LEU A 48 -9.12 -1.89 -1.89
C LEU A 48 -10.19 -2.47 -0.95
N LEU A 49 -10.36 -1.89 0.24
CA LEU A 49 -11.38 -2.32 1.21
C LEU A 49 -12.81 -2.16 0.66
N VAL A 50 -13.10 -1.04 -0.02
CA VAL A 50 -14.38 -0.84 -0.70
C VAL A 50 -14.58 -1.86 -1.82
N SER A 51 -13.57 -2.06 -2.67
CA SER A 51 -13.65 -2.99 -3.80
C SER A 51 -13.68 -4.46 -3.38
N HIS A 52 -13.16 -4.82 -2.21
CA HIS A 52 -13.26 -6.16 -1.64
C HIS A 52 -14.70 -6.49 -1.22
N GLY A 53 -15.52 -5.48 -0.87
CA GLY A 53 -16.94 -5.66 -0.60
C GLY A 53 -17.82 -5.87 -1.84
N LEU A 54 -17.26 -5.76 -3.05
CA LEU A 54 -17.99 -5.91 -4.32
C LEU A 54 -17.98 -7.37 -4.82
N ASN A 55 -18.81 -7.66 -5.83
CA ASN A 55 -18.87 -8.97 -6.49
C ASN A 55 -18.61 -8.82 -8.01
N PRO A 56 -17.46 -9.28 -8.55
CA PRO A 56 -16.38 -9.99 -7.87
C PRO A 56 -15.47 -9.07 -7.02
N PRO A 57 -14.86 -9.57 -5.94
CA PRO A 57 -14.00 -8.76 -5.08
C PRO A 57 -12.64 -8.52 -5.74
N SER A 58 -12.13 -7.30 -5.60
CA SER A 58 -10.73 -7.00 -5.95
C SER A 58 -9.80 -7.49 -4.84
N LYS A 59 -8.72 -8.17 -5.22
CA LYS A 59 -7.74 -8.73 -4.27
C LYS A 59 -6.46 -7.91 -4.12
N ALA A 60 -6.20 -6.99 -5.03
CA ALA A 60 -5.01 -6.15 -4.99
C ALA A 60 -5.23 -4.81 -5.71
N VAL A 61 -4.42 -3.83 -5.33
CA VAL A 61 -4.29 -2.55 -6.01
C VAL A 61 -2.80 -2.18 -6.12
N THR A 62 -2.37 -1.77 -7.30
CA THR A 62 -1.02 -1.23 -7.55
C THR A 62 -1.12 0.28 -7.77
N PHE A 63 -0.23 1.06 -7.16
CA PHE A 63 -0.25 2.52 -7.22
C PHE A 63 1.14 3.13 -7.15
N HIS A 64 1.28 4.35 -7.66
CA HIS A 64 2.54 5.09 -7.67
C HIS A 64 2.95 5.58 -6.28
N LEU A 65 4.26 5.53 -6.01
CA LEU A 65 4.87 6.15 -4.84
C LEU A 65 5.31 7.58 -5.18
N ASN A 66 4.98 8.52 -4.30
CA ASN A 66 5.40 9.91 -4.39
C ASN A 66 6.89 10.08 -4.06
N SER A 67 7.45 9.17 -3.27
CA SER A 67 8.88 9.19 -2.91
C SER A 67 9.82 8.76 -4.05
N THR A 68 9.28 8.33 -5.19
CA THR A 68 10.08 7.87 -6.32
C THR A 68 10.89 9.01 -6.94
N GLY A 69 12.20 8.80 -7.09
CA GLY A 69 13.09 9.80 -7.68
C GLY A 69 12.88 10.00 -9.19
N PRO A 70 13.21 11.19 -9.73
CA PRO A 70 12.94 11.57 -11.12
C PRO A 70 13.71 10.77 -12.19
N ASN A 71 14.73 10.02 -11.79
CA ASN A 71 15.58 9.23 -12.69
C ASN A 71 15.21 7.74 -12.71
N GLU A 72 14.14 7.33 -12.05
CA GLU A 72 13.70 5.93 -12.07
C GLU A 72 12.77 5.67 -13.26
N GLN A 73 13.04 4.59 -13.98
CA GLN A 73 12.11 4.10 -14.99
C GLN A 73 11.01 3.31 -14.27
N PHE A 74 9.82 3.92 -14.18
CA PHE A 74 8.64 3.29 -13.61
C PHE A 74 8.30 1.96 -14.30
N ASP A 75 8.08 0.92 -13.52
CA ASP A 75 7.66 -0.40 -13.99
C ASP A 75 6.76 -1.06 -12.94
N ASP A 76 5.49 -1.25 -13.27
CA ASP A 76 4.49 -1.81 -12.38
C ASP A 76 4.64 -3.33 -12.18
N LYS A 77 5.31 -4.03 -13.09
CA LYS A 77 5.55 -5.48 -12.98
C LYS A 77 6.65 -5.80 -11.98
N THR A 78 7.68 -4.97 -11.96
CA THR A 78 8.81 -5.09 -11.02
C THR A 78 8.65 -4.17 -9.80
N LEU A 79 7.55 -3.42 -9.74
CA LEU A 79 7.20 -2.46 -8.69
C LEU A 79 8.24 -1.34 -8.49
N ILE A 80 8.91 -0.93 -9.57
CA ILE A 80 9.81 0.23 -9.55
C ILE A 80 8.96 1.50 -9.56
N GLY A 81 8.99 2.24 -8.45
CA GLY A 81 8.18 3.43 -8.21
C GLY A 81 6.69 3.14 -7.96
N PHE A 82 6.35 1.87 -7.73
CA PHE A 82 5.02 1.42 -7.36
C PHE A 82 5.04 0.67 -6.04
N ALA A 83 3.90 0.66 -5.36
CA ALA A 83 3.59 -0.33 -4.34
C ALA A 83 2.34 -1.10 -4.74
N GLN A 84 2.21 -2.30 -4.19
CA GLN A 84 1.00 -3.10 -4.28
C GLN A 84 0.50 -3.42 -2.87
N ILE A 85 -0.80 -3.24 -2.65
CA ILE A 85 -1.48 -3.75 -1.46
C ILE A 85 -2.38 -4.88 -1.92
N SER A 86 -2.35 -6.02 -1.23
CA SER A 86 -3.20 -7.17 -1.51
C SER A 86 -3.84 -7.70 -0.24
N ILE A 87 -5.03 -8.28 -0.38
CA ILE A 87 -5.72 -8.99 0.69
C ILE A 87 -5.33 -10.46 0.59
N VAL A 88 -4.60 -10.92 1.60
CA VAL A 88 -4.29 -12.34 1.81
C VAL A 88 -5.34 -12.91 2.75
N ASP A 89 -6.40 -13.47 2.17
CA ASP A 89 -7.42 -14.19 2.93
C ASP A 89 -6.79 -15.47 3.50
N GLN A 90 -6.63 -15.56 4.82
CA GLN A 90 -6.32 -16.83 5.48
C GLN A 90 -7.63 -17.60 5.58
N SER A 91 -7.82 -18.50 4.62
CA SER A 91 -8.90 -19.51 4.64
C SER A 91 -8.78 -20.45 5.83
#